data_AF-R1IF59-F1
#
_entry.id   AF-R1IF59-F1
#
_cell.length_a   1.000
_cell.length_b   1.000
_cell.length_c   1.000
_cell.angle_alpha   90.00
_cell.angle_beta   90.00
_cell.angle_gamma   90.00
#
_symmetry.space_group_name_H-M   'P 1'
#
loop_
_entity.id
_entity.type
_entity.pdbx_description
1 polymer ?
#
loop_
_entity_poly.entity_id
_entity_poly.type
_entity_poly.pdbx_seq_one_letter_code
_entity_poly.pdbx_strand_id
1 'polypeptide(L)'
;MGAVLRADDPLAGRDRLALADLAGRRWFRFPDGTDAHWQAYWHGGEPREGPVVRAVQECLQAVLWNGTVGLMPLGHHPPGELVVVPLSGMAPNPVVVAWRDADANPLIRSFARIATAAYRA
;
A
#
# COMPACT_ATOMS: atom_id res chain seq x y z
N MET A 1 7.18 0.66 -3.80
CA MET A 1 5.99 -0.11 -3.35
C MET A 1 6.38 -1.56 -3.17
N GLY A 2 5.66 -2.31 -2.35
CA GLY A 2 5.83 -3.76 -2.21
C GLY A 2 4.51 -4.50 -2.29
N ALA A 3 4.57 -5.77 -2.69
CA ALA A 3 3.46 -6.71 -2.64
C ALA A 3 3.40 -7.35 -1.25
N VAL A 4 2.21 -7.34 -0.64
CA VAL A 4 1.95 -8.02 0.63
C VAL A 4 1.44 -9.42 0.33
N LEU A 5 2.14 -10.41 0.87
CA LEU A 5 1.87 -11.82 0.66
C LEU A 5 1.88 -12.54 2.02
N ARG A 6 1.32 -13.75 2.07
CA ARG A 6 1.59 -14.66 3.18
C ARG A 6 3.05 -15.11 3.14
N ALA A 7 3.63 -15.38 4.31
CA ALA A 7 5.01 -15.80 4.43
C ALA A 7 5.29 -17.17 3.77
N ASP A 8 4.27 -18.03 3.67
CA ASP A 8 4.33 -19.33 2.99
C ASP A 8 4.02 -19.27 1.49
N ASP A 9 3.80 -18.06 0.94
CA ASP A 9 3.57 -17.87 -0.48
C ASP A 9 4.81 -18.24 -1.32
N PRO A 10 4.68 -18.94 -2.46
CA PRO A 10 5.84 -19.24 -3.32
C PRO A 10 6.62 -18.01 -3.81
N LEU A 11 5.99 -16.83 -3.86
CA LEU A 11 6.63 -15.58 -4.23
C LEU A 11 7.29 -14.86 -3.05
N ALA A 12 7.04 -15.27 -1.80
CA ALA A 12 7.56 -14.64 -0.59
C ALA A 12 9.09 -14.60 -0.52
N GLY A 13 9.76 -15.60 -1.10
CA GLY A 13 11.22 -15.71 -1.11
C GLY A 13 11.92 -14.98 -2.25
N ARG A 14 11.20 -14.22 -3.08
CA ARG A 14 11.79 -13.47 -4.20
C ARG A 14 12.38 -12.15 -3.69
N ASP A 15 13.52 -11.75 -4.23
CA ASP A 15 14.12 -10.45 -3.92
C ASP A 15 13.29 -9.26 -4.46
N ARG A 16 12.55 -9.50 -5.54
CA ARG A 16 11.72 -8.52 -6.22
C ARG A 16 10.67 -9.20 -7.08
N LEU A 17 9.55 -8.52 -7.26
CA LEU A 17 8.49 -8.91 -8.19
C LEU A 17 8.26 -7.82 -9.25
N ALA A 18 7.73 -8.22 -10.39
CA ALA A 18 7.02 -7.36 -11.32
C ALA A 18 5.52 -7.48 -11.07
N LEU A 19 4.74 -6.47 -11.45
CA LEU A 19 3.28 -6.54 -11.31
C LEU A 19 2.67 -7.72 -12.10
N ALA A 20 3.29 -8.10 -13.22
CA ALA A 20 2.87 -9.26 -14.01
C ALA A 20 2.95 -10.58 -13.24
N ASP A 21 3.84 -10.71 -12.25
CA ASP A 21 3.92 -11.90 -11.39
C ASP A 21 2.66 -12.06 -10.51
N LEU A 22 1.88 -10.98 -10.35
CA LEU A 22 0.65 -10.95 -9.56
C LEU A 22 -0.64 -11.04 -10.42
N ALA A 23 -0.53 -11.12 -11.75
CA ALA A 23 -1.68 -11.02 -12.66
C ALA A 23 -2.72 -12.14 -12.44
N GLY A 24 -2.27 -13.36 -12.14
CA GLY A 24 -3.15 -14.51 -11.86
C GLY A 24 -3.58 -14.64 -10.40
N ARG A 25 -3.24 -13.68 -9.54
CA ARG A 25 -3.52 -13.75 -8.10
C ARG A 25 -4.91 -13.19 -7.79
N ARG A 26 -5.49 -13.61 -6.68
CA ARG A 26 -6.70 -12.98 -6.14
C ARG A 26 -6.30 -11.73 -5.39
N TRP A 27 -7.09 -10.67 -5.51
CA TRP A 27 -6.86 -9.40 -4.83
C TRP A 27 -8.04 -9.09 -3.92
N PHE A 28 -7.85 -8.22 -2.93
CA PHE A 28 -9.00 -7.53 -2.34
C PHE A 28 -9.35 -6.31 -3.20
N ARG A 29 -10.55 -5.77 -3.02
CA ARG A 29 -11.00 -4.54 -3.68
C ARG A 29 -11.48 -3.52 -2.66
N PHE A 30 -11.49 -2.26 -3.04
CA PHE A 30 -12.07 -1.20 -2.22
C PHE A 30 -13.58 -1.07 -2.45
N PRO A 31 -14.31 -0.38 -1.55
CA PRO A 31 -15.75 -0.19 -1.69
C PRO A 31 -16.10 0.64 -2.92
N ASP A 32 -17.29 0.42 -3.45
CA ASP A 32 -17.85 1.23 -4.53
C ASP A 32 -17.86 2.72 -4.12
N GLY A 33 -17.53 3.60 -5.07
CA GLY A 33 -17.40 5.04 -4.83
C GLY A 33 -16.04 5.49 -4.30
N THR A 34 -15.08 4.57 -4.04
CA THR A 34 -13.68 4.95 -3.80
C THR A 34 -13.12 5.64 -5.05
N ASP A 35 -12.31 6.69 -4.88
CA ASP A 35 -11.71 7.44 -6.00
C ASP A 35 -11.05 6.51 -7.04
N ALA A 36 -11.37 6.70 -8.32
CA ALA A 36 -10.96 5.77 -9.37
C ALA A 36 -9.44 5.77 -9.61
N HIS A 37 -8.77 6.92 -9.46
CA HIS A 37 -7.32 7.01 -9.60
C HIS A 37 -6.62 6.30 -8.44
N TRP A 38 -7.12 6.47 -7.22
CA TRP A 38 -6.65 5.74 -6.04
C TRP A 38 -6.83 4.24 -6.21
N GLN A 39 -8.02 3.78 -6.59
CA GLN A 39 -8.29 2.36 -6.81
C GLN A 39 -7.34 1.78 -7.87
N ALA A 40 -7.23 2.45 -9.02
CA ALA A 40 -6.35 2.00 -10.11
C ALA A 40 -4.91 1.88 -9.62
N TYR A 41 -4.36 2.88 -8.93
CA TYR A 41 -2.99 2.82 -8.43
C TYR A 41 -2.77 1.62 -7.48
N TRP A 42 -3.63 1.45 -6.48
CA TRP A 42 -3.48 0.40 -5.47
C TRP A 42 -3.80 -1.01 -5.97
N HIS A 43 -4.49 -1.11 -7.11
CA HIS A 43 -4.71 -2.37 -7.83
C HIS A 43 -3.65 -2.64 -8.91
N GLY A 44 -2.66 -1.77 -9.10
CA GLY A 44 -1.63 -1.93 -10.14
C GLY A 44 -2.11 -1.58 -11.56
N GLY A 45 -3.12 -0.73 -11.69
CA GLY A 45 -3.58 -0.18 -12.98
C GLY A 45 -4.63 -1.02 -13.70
N GLU A 46 -5.08 -2.13 -13.12
CA GLU A 46 -6.10 -2.99 -13.70
C GLU A 46 -7.25 -3.24 -12.71
N PRO A 47 -8.48 -3.50 -13.20
CA PRO A 47 -9.59 -3.94 -12.34
C PRO A 47 -9.25 -5.24 -11.61
N ARG A 48 -9.79 -5.38 -10.39
CA ARG A 48 -9.56 -6.54 -9.52
C ARG A 48 -10.87 -7.13 -9.03
N GLU A 49 -10.85 -8.44 -8.81
CA GLU A 49 -11.97 -9.19 -8.22
C GLU A 49 -11.58 -9.77 -6.87
N GLY A 50 -12.52 -9.77 -5.93
CA GLY A 50 -12.36 -10.39 -4.62
C GLY A 50 -13.12 -9.69 -3.50
N PRO A 51 -12.77 -9.98 -2.23
CA PRO A 51 -13.46 -9.43 -1.07
C PRO A 51 -13.29 -7.91 -1.01
N VAL A 52 -14.36 -7.21 -0.62
CA VAL A 52 -14.34 -5.76 -0.39
C VAL A 52 -13.76 -5.50 1.00
N VAL A 53 -12.76 -4.62 1.07
CA VAL A 53 -12.12 -4.18 2.32
C VAL A 53 -12.20 -2.67 2.45
N ARG A 54 -12.42 -2.16 3.66
CA ARG A 54 -12.63 -0.73 3.96
C ARG A 54 -11.46 -0.09 4.69
N ALA A 55 -10.69 -0.88 5.42
CA ALA A 55 -9.61 -0.40 6.29
C ALA A 55 -8.32 -1.18 6.06
N VAL A 56 -7.18 -0.58 6.43
CA VAL A 56 -5.84 -1.18 6.27
C VAL A 56 -5.75 -2.55 6.96
N GLN A 57 -6.37 -2.68 8.13
CA GLN A 57 -6.42 -3.92 8.90
C GLN A 57 -7.17 -5.01 8.13
N GLU A 58 -8.28 -4.67 7.46
CA GLU A 58 -9.02 -5.61 6.62
C GLU A 58 -8.19 -6.01 5.39
N CYS A 59 -7.40 -5.11 4.80
CA CYS A 59 -6.46 -5.45 3.73
C CYS A 59 -5.46 -6.53 4.18
N LEU A 60 -4.84 -6.35 5.36
CA LEU A 60 -3.88 -7.31 5.91
C LEU A 60 -4.53 -8.65 6.22
N GLN A 61 -5.74 -8.65 6.80
CA GLN A 61 -6.47 -9.89 7.10
C GLN A 61 -6.95 -10.60 5.84
N ALA A 62 -7.33 -9.86 4.79
CA ALA A 62 -7.68 -10.46 3.51
C ALA A 62 -6.48 -11.21 2.91
N VAL A 63 -5.28 -10.63 2.98
CA VAL A 63 -4.06 -11.34 2.54
C VAL A 63 -3.80 -12.56 3.40
N LEU A 64 -3.88 -12.41 4.73
CA LEU A 64 -3.55 -13.47 5.67
C LEU A 64 -4.52 -14.66 5.61
N TRP A 65 -5.83 -14.41 5.57
CA TRP A 65 -6.85 -15.46 5.71
C TRP A 65 -7.54 -15.85 4.40
N ASN A 66 -7.62 -14.95 3.43
CA ASN A 66 -8.36 -15.20 2.17
C ASN A 66 -7.43 -15.53 1.00
N GLY A 67 -6.10 -15.55 1.23
CA GLY A 67 -5.09 -15.84 0.22
C GLY A 67 -5.06 -14.81 -0.93
N THR A 68 -5.57 -13.60 -0.68
CA THR A 68 -5.45 -12.49 -1.62
C THR A 68 -4.05 -11.89 -1.54
N VAL A 69 -3.72 -11.03 -2.49
CA VAL A 69 -2.55 -10.16 -2.45
C VAL A 69 -2.99 -8.69 -2.43
N GLY A 70 -2.07 -7.81 -2.09
CA GLY A 70 -2.27 -6.37 -2.17
C GLY A 70 -0.95 -5.62 -2.22
N LEU A 71 -1.03 -4.30 -2.31
CA LEU A 71 0.15 -3.44 -2.29
C LEU A 71 0.26 -2.70 -0.96
N MET A 72 1.50 -2.43 -0.53
CA MET A 72 1.78 -1.52 0.59
C MET A 72 3.00 -0.64 0.33
N PRO A 73 3.10 0.53 1.00
CA PRO A 73 4.33 1.31 1.00
C PRO A 73 5.48 0.50 1.61
N LEU A 74 6.68 0.66 1.06
CA LEU A 74 7.89 0.09 1.67
C LEU A 74 8.24 0.85 2.96
N GLY A 75 9.06 0.24 3.81
CA GLY A 75 9.47 0.80 5.11
C GLY A 75 8.50 0.52 6.26
N HIS A 76 7.36 -0.13 5.97
CA HIS A 76 6.44 -0.63 6.98
C HIS A 76 6.56 -2.16 7.05
N HIS A 77 6.47 -2.70 8.27
CA HIS A 77 6.50 -4.14 8.50
C HIS A 77 5.09 -4.62 8.81
N PRO A 78 4.48 -5.49 7.98
CA PRO A 78 3.19 -6.06 8.28
C PRO A 78 3.34 -7.03 9.47
N PRO A 79 2.28 -7.20 10.28
CA PRO A 79 2.33 -8.07 11.44
C PRO A 79 2.27 -9.56 11.03
N GLY A 80 2.79 -10.42 11.90
CA GLY A 80 2.55 -11.87 11.84
C GLY A 80 3.17 -12.56 10.63
N GLU A 81 2.42 -13.46 10.01
CA GLU A 81 2.84 -14.31 8.89
C GLU A 81 2.69 -13.61 7.52
N LEU A 82 2.90 -12.30 7.49
CA LEU A 82 2.87 -11.51 6.26
C LEU A 82 4.27 -11.03 5.91
N VAL A 83 4.57 -11.01 4.62
CA VAL A 83 5.83 -10.50 4.08
C VAL A 83 5.56 -9.44 3.03
N VAL A 84 6.54 -8.55 2.85
CA VAL A 84 6.51 -7.51 1.82
C VAL A 84 7.64 -7.76 0.85
N VAL A 85 7.29 -8.09 -0.39
CA VAL A 85 8.29 -8.26 -1.45
C VAL A 85 8.32 -6.98 -2.30
N PRO A 86 9.50 -6.35 -2.50
CA PRO A 86 9.61 -5.15 -3.32
C PRO A 86 9.05 -5.34 -4.73
N LEU A 87 8.28 -4.36 -5.21
CA LEU A 87 7.65 -4.40 -6.53
C LEU A 87 8.29 -3.37 -7.47
N SER A 88 8.62 -3.81 -8.68
CA SER A 88 9.08 -2.96 -9.79
C SER A 88 7.93 -2.49 -10.68
N GLY A 89 8.14 -1.37 -11.40
CA GLY A 89 7.18 -0.88 -12.40
C GLY A 89 6.02 -0.03 -11.86
N MET A 90 5.96 0.21 -10.54
CA MET A 90 5.02 1.15 -9.95
C MET A 90 5.57 2.57 -9.94
N ALA A 91 4.73 3.54 -10.26
CA ALA A 91 5.05 4.95 -10.04
C ALA A 91 5.30 5.21 -8.54
N PRO A 92 6.16 6.19 -8.18
CA PRO A 92 6.32 6.60 -6.78
C PRO A 92 5.01 7.10 -6.17
N ASN A 93 4.77 6.79 -4.91
CA ASN A 93 3.67 7.34 -4.10
C ASN A 93 4.24 8.19 -2.96
N PRO A 94 4.44 9.50 -3.19
CA PRO A 94 5.03 10.38 -2.18
C PRO A 94 4.05 10.63 -1.03
N VAL A 95 4.55 10.55 0.20
CA VAL A 95 3.82 11.02 1.38
C VAL A 95 3.96 12.54 1.46
N VAL A 96 2.84 13.24 1.59
CA VAL A 96 2.80 14.71 1.64
C VAL A 96 2.18 15.20 2.95
N VAL A 97 2.67 16.33 3.45
CA VAL A 97 2.02 17.09 4.53
C VAL A 97 1.38 18.32 3.89
N ALA A 98 0.08 18.50 4.14
CA ALA A 98 -0.69 19.61 3.59
C ALA A 98 -1.39 20.38 4.73
N TRP A 99 -1.45 21.70 4.60
CA TRP A 99 -2.17 22.59 5.49
C TRP A 99 -2.73 23.77 4.69
N ARG A 100 -3.66 24.51 5.29
CA ARG A 100 -4.27 25.68 4.67
C ARG A 100 -3.26 26.82 4.62
N ASP A 101 -3.06 27.43 3.45
CA ASP A 101 -2.07 28.50 3.26
C ASP A 101 -2.25 29.68 4.24
N ALA A 102 -3.51 30.06 4.49
CA ALA A 102 -3.85 31.15 5.41
C ALA A 102 -3.65 30.82 6.91
N ASP A 103 -3.28 29.58 7.25
CA ASP A 103 -3.08 29.20 8.65
C ASP A 103 -1.68 29.62 9.14
N ALA A 104 -1.66 30.62 10.02
CA ALA A 104 -0.44 31.21 10.57
C ALA A 104 0.07 30.51 11.85
N ASN A 105 -0.54 29.40 12.28
CA ASN A 105 -0.13 28.73 13.52
C ASN A 105 1.31 28.19 13.41
N PRO A 106 2.26 28.67 14.24
CA PRO A 106 3.66 28.25 14.17
C PRO A 106 3.85 26.75 14.45
N LEU A 107 2.93 26.10 15.16
CA LEU A 107 3.00 24.67 15.44
C LEU A 107 2.82 23.82 14.18
N ILE A 108 2.04 24.29 13.21
CA ILE A 108 1.87 23.59 11.92
C ILE A 108 3.20 23.56 11.17
N ARG A 109 3.91 24.70 11.12
CA ARG A 109 5.24 24.79 10.49
C ARG A 109 6.26 23.91 11.19
N SER A 110 6.22 23.91 12.53
CA SER A 110 7.09 23.04 13.34
C SER A 110 6.84 21.56 13.05
N PHE A 111 5.57 21.14 13.04
CA PHE A 111 5.16 19.78 12.71
C PHE A 111 5.60 19.39 11.30
N ALA A 112 5.31 20.22 10.29
CA ALA A 112 5.68 19.94 8.90
C ALA A 112 7.20 19.74 8.74
N ARG A 113 8.02 20.54 9.41
CA ARG A 113 9.48 20.39 9.42
C ARG A 113 9.92 19.07 10.05
N ILE A 114 9.37 18.70 11.21
CA ILE A 114 9.71 17.45 11.91
C ILE A 114 9.28 16.24 11.09
N ALA A 115 8.03 16.23 10.61
CA ALA A 115 7.49 15.15 9.80
C ALA A 115 8.30 14.95 8.50
N THR A 116 8.65 16.05 7.81
CA THR A 116 9.47 15.99 6.60
C THR A 116 10.86 15.42 6.88
N ALA A 117 11.48 15.78 8.00
CA ALA A 117 12.79 15.24 8.38
C ALA A 117 12.71 13.73 8.70
N ALA A 118 11.67 13.31 9.42
CA ALA A 118 11.46 11.90 9.79
C ALA A 118 11.21 11.00 8.56
N TYR A 119 10.56 11.50 7.52
CA TYR A 119 10.25 10.74 6.29
C TYR A 119 11.34 10.85 5.19
N ARG A 120 12.41 11.63 5.42
CA ARG A 120 13.58 11.73 4.51
C ARG A 120 14.79 10.91 4.98
N ALA A 121 14.79 10.47 6.24
CA ALA A 121 15.82 9.59 6.82
C ALA A 121 15.60 8.14 6.38
#